data_AF-A0A3D2MI52-F1
#
_entry.id   AF-A0A3D2MI52-F1
#
_cell.length_a   1.000
_cell.length_b   1.000
_cell.length_c   1.000
_cell.angle_alpha   90.00
_cell.angle_beta   90.00
_cell.angle_gamma   90.00
#
_symmetry.space_group_name_H-M   'P 1'
#
loop_
_entity.id
_entity.type
_entity.pdbx_description
1 polymer ?
#
loop_
_entity_poly.entity_id
_entity_poly.type
_entity_poly.pdbx_seq_one_letter_code
_entity_poly.pdbx_strand_id
1 'polypeptide(L)' 'DVEFASVLSTPLTSIRQPKYELGRAAAELLFDEANNPTTHQHKHVVYQPELIVRESSRSKRDDTPQPVGWE' A
#
# COMPACT_ATOMS: atom_id res chain seq x y z
N ASP A 1 -3.17 2.74 -1.62
CA ASP A 1 -3.52 2.87 -3.01
C ASP A 1 -3.45 4.33 -3.26
N VAL A 2 -3.06 4.64 -4.47
CA VAL A 2 -2.70 5.98 -4.88
C VAL A 2 -3.61 6.25 -6.05
N GLU A 3 -4.44 7.30 -5.95
CA GLU A 3 -5.54 7.52 -6.88
C GLU A 3 -5.09 7.50 -8.35
N PHE A 4 -3.95 8.13 -8.61
CA PHE A 4 -3.38 8.20 -9.96
C PHE A 4 -2.71 6.90 -10.43
N ALA A 5 -2.43 5.93 -9.55
CA ALA A 5 -1.72 4.70 -9.92
C ALA A 5 -2.48 3.87 -10.98
N SER A 6 -3.80 4.05 -11.07
CA SER A 6 -4.65 3.34 -12.03
C SER A 6 -4.64 3.93 -13.45
N VAL A 7 -4.29 5.22 -13.60
CA VAL A 7 -4.39 5.95 -14.89
C VAL A 7 -3.05 6.17 -15.58
N LEU A 8 -1.96 5.66 -15.00
CA LEU A 8 -0.64 5.70 -15.62
C LEU A 8 -0.59 4.79 -16.85
N SER A 9 0.28 5.12 -17.82
CA SER A 9 0.49 4.33 -19.04
C SER A 9 0.83 2.87 -18.76
N THR A 10 1.50 2.61 -17.64
CA THR A 10 1.57 1.29 -17.01
C THR A 10 0.99 1.43 -15.60
N PRO A 11 -0.25 0.96 -15.34
CA PRO A 11 -0.87 1.07 -14.04
C PRO A 11 -0.02 0.40 -12.95
N LEU A 12 0.28 1.14 -11.88
CA LEU A 12 1.21 0.72 -10.84
C LEU A 12 0.54 -0.08 -9.73
N THR A 13 1.12 -1.21 -9.38
CA THR A 13 0.84 -1.94 -8.14
C THR A 13 1.16 -1.03 -6.96
N SER A 14 0.27 -0.96 -5.97
CA SER A 14 0.46 -0.07 -4.82
C SER A 14 -0.16 -0.65 -3.54
N ILE A 15 0.13 -0.04 -2.39
CA ILE A 15 -0.35 -0.49 -1.07
C ILE A 15 -1.46 0.44 -0.56
N ARG A 16 -2.69 -0.07 -0.35
CA ARG A 16 -3.81 0.59 0.36
C ARG A 16 -3.60 0.60 1.86
N GLN A 17 -3.57 1.82 2.39
CA GLN A 17 -3.45 2.10 3.80
C GLN A 17 -4.80 2.59 4.33
N PRO A 18 -5.20 2.19 5.55
CA PRO A 18 -6.37 2.73 6.24
C PRO A 18 -6.08 4.14 6.76
N LYS A 19 -6.08 5.13 5.85
CA LYS A 19 -5.59 6.49 6.11
C LYS A 19 -6.37 7.20 7.21
N TYR A 20 -7.68 6.98 7.26
CA TYR A 20 -8.54 7.64 8.24
C TYR A 20 -8.27 7.12 9.65
N GLU A 21 -8.22 5.80 9.82
CA GLU A 21 -7.94 5.14 11.08
C GLU A 21 -6.54 5.49 11.59
N LEU A 22 -5.55 5.53 10.70
CA LEU A 22 -4.19 5.93 11.04
C LEU A 22 -4.14 7.38 11.55
N GLY A 23 -4.80 8.31 10.84
CA GLY A 23 -4.87 9.71 11.26
C GLY A 23 -5.61 9.91 12.58
N ARG A 24 -6.73 9.19 12.76
CA ARG A 24 -7.51 9.21 14.00
C ARG A 24 -6.66 8.70 15.17
N ALA A 25 -6.03 7.53 15.04
CA ALA A 25 -5.18 6.97 16.08
C ALA A 25 -3.99 7.87 16.40
N ALA A 26 -3.34 8.46 15.38
CA ALA A 26 -2.26 9.41 15.61
C ALA A 26 -2.72 10.64 16.42
N ALA A 27 -3.89 11.19 16.10
CA ALA A 27 -4.46 12.30 16.87
C ALA A 27 -4.81 11.88 18.31
N GLU A 28 -5.41 10.70 18.50
CA GLU A 28 -5.72 10.16 19.83
C GLU A 28 -4.46 9.97 20.68
N LEU A 29 -3.37 9.44 20.10
CA LEU A 29 -2.08 9.28 20.79
C LEU A 29 -1.46 10.63 21.16
N LEU A 30 -1.47 11.60 20.24
CA LEU A 30 -0.96 12.95 20.49
C LEU A 30 -1.72 13.66 21.62
N PHE A 31 -3.05 13.57 21.62
CA PHE A 31 -3.86 14.19 22.66
C PHE A 31 -3.73 13.48 24.01
N ASP A 32 -3.53 12.16 24.04
CA ASP A 32 -3.27 11.43 25.29
C ASP A 32 -1.95 11.90 25.91
N GLU A 33 -0.88 11.99 25.12
CA GLU A 33 0.43 12.49 25.59
C GLU A 33 0.36 13.96 26.05
N ALA A 34 -0.28 14.83 25.26
CA ALA A 34 -0.40 16.25 25.58
C ALA A 34 -1.21 16.53 26.85
N ASN A 35 -2.28 15.76 27.09
CA ASN A 35 -3.16 15.97 28.25
C ASN A 35 -2.68 15.22 29.50
N ASN A 36 -1.91 14.14 29.35
CA ASN A 36 -1.44 13.28 30.43
C ASN A 36 0.10 13.13 30.43
N PRO A 37 0.88 14.22 30.50
CA PRO A 37 2.32 14.18 30.24
C PRO A 37 3.13 13.30 31.20
N THR A 38 2.64 13.09 32.43
CA THR A 38 3.33 12.28 33.45
C THR A 38 2.82 10.85 33.56
N THR A 39 1.65 10.54 33.00
CA THR A 39 0.96 9.25 33.19
C THR A 39 0.63 8.52 31.89
N HIS A 40 0.73 9.18 30.74
CA HIS A 40 0.49 8.54 29.45
C HIS A 40 1.50 7.40 29.24
N GLN A 41 1.09 6.41 28.44
CA GLN A 41 1.96 5.32 28.01
C GLN A 41 2.08 5.36 26.49
N HIS A 42 3.31 5.34 25.99
CA HIS A 42 3.55 5.24 24.55
C HIS A 42 2.96 3.94 24.01
N LYS A 43 2.09 4.06 23.01
CA LYS A 43 1.48 2.91 22.33
C LYS A 43 2.00 2.86 20.90
N HIS A 44 2.18 1.64 20.42
CA HIS A 44 2.51 1.36 19.03
C HIS A 44 1.39 0.51 18.44
N VAL A 45 0.68 1.07 17.46
CA VAL A 45 -0.46 0.43 16.81
C VAL A 45 -0.08 0.11 15.36
N VAL A 46 -0.22 -1.14 14.98
CA VAL A 46 0.07 -1.61 13.62
C VAL A 46 -1.25 -1.88 12.89
N TYR A 47 -1.40 -1.27 11.73
CA TYR A 47 -2.54 -1.51 10.84
C TYR A 47 -2.11 -2.39 9.68
N GLN A 48 -2.95 -3.37 9.33
CA GLN A 48 -2.73 -4.21 8.16
C GLN A 48 -3.10 -3.46 6.88
N PRO A 49 -2.15 -3.24 5.95
CA PRO A 49 -2.47 -2.69 4.65
C PRO A 49 -2.92 -3.78 3.67
N GLU A 50 -3.43 -3.34 2.51
CA GLU A 50 -3.86 -4.21 1.40
C GLU A 50 -3.00 -3.94 0.15
N LEU A 51 -2.55 -5.01 -0.52
CA LEU A 51 -1.83 -4.92 -1.79
C LEU A 51 -2.81 -4.83 -2.96
N ILE A 52 -2.72 -3.76 -3.75
CA ILE A 52 -3.50 -3.56 -4.96
C ILE A 52 -2.62 -3.86 -6.16
N VAL A 53 -2.74 -5.08 -6.69
CA VAL A 53 -1.94 -5.56 -7.82
C VAL A 53 -2.45 -4.99 -9.14
N ARG A 54 -1.54 -4.47 -9.96
CA ARG A 54 -1.82 -3.96 -11.32
C ARG A 54 -0.80 -4.49 -12.33
N GLU A 55 -0.83 -3.93 -13.53
CA GLU A 55 -0.01 -4.37 -14.67
C GLU A 55 1.48 -4.36 -14.36
N SER A 56 1.99 -3.37 -13.61
CA SER A 56 3.42 -3.22 -13.31
C SER A 56 4.07 -4.38 -12.54
N SER A 57 3.30 -5.36 -12.06
CA SER A 57 3.81 -6.54 -11.34
C SER A 57 3.26 -7.85 -11.88
N ARG A 58 2.55 -7.83 -13.01
CA ARG A 58 2.13 -9.06 -13.68
C ARG A 58 3.31 -9.62 -14.47
N SER A 59 3.52 -10.93 -14.36
CA SER A 59 4.44 -11.62 -15.25
C SER A 59 3.96 -11.43 -16.68
N LYS A 60 4.82 -10.85 -17.52
CA LYS A 60 4.65 -10.91 -18.97
C LYS A 60 4.88 -12.37 -19.31
N ARG A 61 3.84 -13.11 -19.69
CA ARG A 61 4.07 -14.42 -20.31
C ARG A 61 4.93 -14.14 -21.55
N ASP A 62 6.10 -14.78 -21.63
CA ASP A 62 6.91 -14.73 -22.83
C ASP A 62 6.11 -15.37 -23.96
N ASP A 63 5.50 -14.53 -24.80
CA ASP A 63 4.99 -14.90 -26.11
C ASP A 63 6.18 -14.99 -27.07
N THR A 64 7.21 -15.79 -26.70
CA THR A 64 8.25 -16.14 -27.65
C THR A 64 7.60 -17.08 -28.64
N PRO A 65 7.46 -16.71 -29.93
CA PRO A 65 6.92 -17.61 -30.93
C PRO A 65 7.79 -18.87 -30.91
N GLN A 66 7.18 -20.04 -30.75
CA GLN A 66 7.92 -21.30 -30.92
C GLN A 66 8.54 -21.27 -32.32
N PRO A 67 9.86 -21.53 -32.46
CA PRO A 67 10.47 -21.55 -33.78
C PRO A 67 9.75 -22.61 -34.60
N VAL A 68 9.10 -22.19 -35.69
CA VAL A 68 8.56 -23.10 -36.69
C VAL A 68 9.74 -23.92 -37.21
N GLY A 69 9.65 -25.25 -37.07
CA GLY A 69 10.68 -26.16 -37.55
C GLY A 69 10.93 -25.93 -39.03
N TRP A 70 12.18 -25.70 -39.41
CA TRP A 70 12.60 -25.85 -40.79
C TRP A 70 12.94 -27.33 -40.98
N GLU A 71 12.10 -28.04 -41.72
CA GLU A 71 12.53 -29.22 -42.50
C GLU A 71 13.19 -28.75 -43.80
#